data_AF-Q9KCG0-F1
#
_entry.id   AF-Q9KCG0-F1
#
_cell.length_a   1.000
_cell.length_b   1.000
_cell.length_c   1.000
_cell.angle_alpha   90.00
_cell.angle_beta   90.00
_cell.angle_gamma   90.00
#
_symmetry.space_group_name_H-M   'P 1'
#
loop_
_entity.id
_entity.type
_entity.pdbx_description
1 polymer ?
#
loop_
_entity_poly.entity_id
_entity_poly.type
_entity_poly.pdbx_seq_one_letter_code
_entity_poly.pdbx_strand_id
1 'polypeptide(L)' 'MFTTKRLEKSLVTNADLHFNRTIGLPIEVVCLQRLHTLAFGRIQAYSEEHVQVNDQTFSRDQCLFFGQPVTTPSLKKA' A
#
# COMPACT_ATOMS: atom_id res chain seq x y z
N MET A 1 10.33 16.51 -14.48
CA MET A 1 9.93 16.47 -13.05
C MET A 1 9.46 15.05 -12.76
N PHE A 2 10.36 14.19 -12.27
CA PHE A 2 9.98 12.86 -11.78
C PHE A 2 9.47 13.04 -10.36
N THR A 3 8.15 13.08 -10.19
CA THR A 3 7.54 12.99 -8.87
C THR A 3 7.86 11.60 -8.31
N THR A 4 8.90 11.52 -7.50
CA THR A 4 9.24 10.38 -6.64
C THR A 4 8.09 10.17 -5.67
N LYS A 5 6.97 9.59 -6.14
CA LYS A 5 5.92 9.06 -5.26
C LYS A 5 6.63 7.99 -4.41
N ARG A 6 6.89 8.35 -3.16
CA ARG A 6 7.82 7.69 -2.22
C ARG A 6 7.66 6.17 -2.27
N LEU A 7 8.58 5.48 -2.94
CA LEU A 7 8.73 4.02 -2.85
C LEU A 7 8.83 3.56 -1.38
N GLU A 8 9.37 4.43 -0.51
CA GLU A 8 9.43 4.24 0.94
C GLU A 8 8.07 3.95 1.60
N LYS A 9 6.94 4.33 0.99
CA LYS A 9 5.61 4.09 1.52
C LYS A 9 4.88 2.93 0.83
N SER A 10 5.54 2.23 -0.09
CA SER A 10 4.93 1.10 -0.80
C SER A 10 4.77 -0.10 0.13
N LEU A 11 3.61 -0.75 0.05
CA LEU A 11 3.30 -1.99 0.76
C LEU A 11 3.54 -3.15 -0.20
N VAL A 12 4.74 -3.71 -0.16
CA VAL A 12 5.16 -4.76 -1.10
C VAL A 12 4.92 -6.15 -0.51
N THR A 13 5.11 -6.31 0.80
CA THR A 13 5.03 -7.62 1.45
C THR A 13 3.72 -7.84 2.18
N ASN A 14 3.38 -9.10 2.46
CA ASN A 14 2.26 -9.42 3.33
C ASN A 14 2.44 -8.90 4.75
N ALA A 15 3.68 -8.75 5.23
CA ALA A 15 3.96 -8.15 6.53
C ALA A 15 3.54 -6.67 6.56
N ASP A 16 3.81 -5.93 5.48
CA ASP A 16 3.38 -4.54 5.33
C ASP A 16 1.85 -4.42 5.34
N LEU A 17 1.17 -5.26 4.54
CA LEU A 17 -0.29 -5.31 4.47
C LEU A 17 -0.92 -5.72 5.81
N HIS A 18 -0.33 -6.72 6.47
CA HIS A 18 -0.76 -7.17 7.79
C HIS A 18 -0.68 -6.04 8.81
N PHE A 19 0.45 -5.33 8.86
CA PHE A 19 0.65 -4.22 9.77
C PHE A 19 -0.38 -3.11 9.54
N ASN A 20 -0.58 -2.69 8.28
CA ASN A 20 -1.55 -1.65 7.94
C ASN A 20 -2.99 -2.07 8.28
N ARG A 21 -3.32 -3.35 8.09
CA ARG A 21 -4.61 -3.91 8.52
C ARG A 21 -4.77 -3.85 10.05
N THR A 22 -3.73 -4.24 10.79
CA THR A 22 -3.76 -4.29 12.27
C THR A 22 -3.84 -2.91 12.90
N ILE A 23 -3.10 -1.92 12.39
CA ILE A 23 -3.17 -0.54 12.89
C ILE A 23 -4.43 0.20 12.42
N GLY A 24 -5.16 -0.34 11.43
CA GLY A 24 -6.41 0.22 10.92
C GLY A 24 -6.26 1.52 10.14
N LEU A 25 -5.05 1.84 9.66
CA LEU A 25 -4.81 3.02 8.83
C LEU A 25 -5.28 2.77 7.39
N PRO A 26 -5.85 3.79 6.72
CA PRO A 26 -6.20 3.67 5.32
C PRO A 26 -4.95 3.64 4.44
N ILE A 27 -5.04 2.85 3.37
CA ILE A 27 -4.02 2.71 2.33
C ILE A 27 -4.55 3.31 1.02
N GLU A 28 -3.63 3.74 0.16
CA GLU A 28 -3.90 4.24 -1.18
C GLU A 28 -3.62 3.13 -2.20
N VAL A 29 -4.55 2.87 -3.11
CA VAL A 29 -4.39 1.93 -4.22
C VAL A 29 -4.23 2.71 -5.52
N VAL A 30 -3.17 2.43 -6.28
CA VAL A 30 -2.83 3.14 -7.51
C VAL A 30 -2.68 2.15 -8.65
N CYS A 31 -3.33 2.39 -9.79
CA CYS A 31 -3.18 1.56 -10.98
C CYS A 31 -1.80 1.80 -11.63
N LEU A 32 -1.05 0.74 -11.93
CA LEU A 32 0.24 0.84 -12.63
C LEU A 32 0.11 1.36 -14.06
N GLN A 33 -0.94 0.94 -14.78
CA GLN A 33 -1.13 1.32 -16.19
C GLN A 33 -1.56 2.78 -16.37
N ARG A 34 -2.38 3.29 -15.44
CA ARG A 34 -2.99 4.63 -15.53
C ARG A 34 -2.32 5.66 -14.63
N LEU A 35 -1.44 5.22 -13.72
CA LEU A 35 -0.78 6.03 -12.69
C LEU A 35 -1.75 6.91 -11.88
N HIS A 36 -2.97 6.41 -11.69
CA HIS A 36 -4.06 7.10 -11.00
C HIS A 36 -4.53 6.30 -9.79
N THR A 37 -4.93 7.00 -8.74
CA THR A 37 -5.49 6.41 -7.53
C THR A 37 -6.84 5.78 -7.83
N LEU A 38 -6.98 4.48 -7.60
CA LEU A 38 -8.22 3.75 -7.77
C LEU A 38 -9.06 3.76 -6.49
N ALA A 39 -8.41 3.70 -5.34
CA ALA A 39 -9.10 3.65 -4.05
C ALA A 39 -8.25 4.23 -2.91
N PHE A 40 -8.94 4.64 -1.86
CA PHE A 40 -8.35 4.99 -0.57
C PHE A 40 -9.22 4.40 0.55
N GLY A 41 -8.65 3.55 1.40
CA GLY A 41 -9.44 2.85 2.40
C GLY A 41 -8.67 1.82 3.21
N ARG A 42 -9.34 1.18 4.17
CA ARG A 42 -8.73 0.16 5.02
C ARG A 42 -8.64 -1.18 4.31
N ILE A 43 -7.58 -1.93 4.60
CA ILE A 43 -7.45 -3.32 4.15
C ILE A 43 -8.47 -4.16 4.91
N GLN A 44 -9.38 -4.81 4.18
CA GLN A 44 -10.34 -5.76 4.75
C GLN A 44 -9.76 -7.18 4.73
N ALA A 45 -9.17 -7.57 3.61
CA ALA A 45 -8.52 -8.87 3.37
C ALA A 45 -7.35 -8.70 2.38
N TYR A 46 -6.42 -9.65 2.37
CA TYR A 46 -5.31 -9.70 1.41
C TYR A 46 -4.83 -11.14 1.20
N SER A 47 -4.23 -11.39 0.04
CA SER A 47 -3.54 -12.62 -0.35
C SER A 47 -2.28 -12.28 -1.15
N GLU A 48 -1.55 -13.30 -1.61
CA GLU A 48 -0.37 -13.11 -2.47
C GLU A 48 -0.68 -12.40 -3.79
N GLU A 49 -1.92 -12.51 -4.28
CA GLU A 49 -2.31 -11.98 -5.59
C GLU A 49 -3.19 -10.73 -5.49
N HIS A 50 -3.94 -10.58 -4.39
CA HIS A 50 -5.01 -9.60 -4.28
C HIS A 50 -5.05 -8.88 -2.94
N VAL A 51 -5.52 -7.63 -2.93
CA VAL A 51 -5.82 -6.86 -1.72
C VAL A 51 -7.23 -6.30 -1.83
N GLN A 52 -8.03 -6.47 -0.76
CA GLN A 52 -9.39 -5.96 -0.69
C GLN A 52 -9.44 -4.67 0.14
N VAL A 53 -9.92 -3.60 -0.48
CA VAL A 53 -10.07 -2.26 0.10
C VAL A 53 -11.46 -1.73 -0.26
N ASN A 54 -12.25 -1.29 0.73
CA ASN A 54 -13.62 -0.78 0.54
C ASN A 54 -14.52 -1.71 -0.30
N ASP A 55 -14.52 -3.01 0.01
CA ASP A 55 -15.30 -4.05 -0.68
C ASP A 55 -14.94 -4.26 -2.16
N GLN A 56 -13.82 -3.68 -2.61
CA GLN A 56 -13.25 -3.86 -3.94
C GLN A 56 -11.93 -4.62 -3.86
N THR A 57 -11.71 -5.51 -4.82
CA THR A 57 -10.50 -6.34 -4.91
C THR A 57 -9.56 -5.80 -5.97
N PHE A 58 -8.30 -5.62 -5.60
CA PHE A 58 -7.26 -5.08 -6.47
C PHE A 58 -6.12 -6.09 -6.63
N SER A 59 -5.72 -6.35 -7.88
CA SER A 59 -4.58 -7.23 -8.21
C SER A 59 -3.26 -6.55 -7.87
N ARG A 60 -2.34 -7.30 -7.26
CA ARG A 60 -1.00 -6.84 -6.89
C ARG A 60 -0.04 -6.69 -8.07
N ASP A 61 -0.32 -7.37 -9.18
CA ASP A 61 0.46 -7.23 -10.41
C ASP A 61 0.10 -5.98 -11.20
N GLN A 62 -1.10 -5.43 -10.95
CA GLN A 62 -1.65 -4.30 -11.71
C GLN A 62 -1.76 -3.02 -10.87
N CYS A 63 -1.63 -3.12 -9.54
CA CYS A 63 -1.79 -2.01 -8.62
C CYS A 63 -0.61 -1.91 -7.65
N LEU A 64 -0.25 -0.67 -7.31
CA LEU A 64 0.61 -0.35 -6.18
C LEU A 64 -0.24 0.03 -4.98
N PHE A 65 0.23 -0.37 -3.81
CA PHE A 65 -0.40 -0.06 -2.54
C PHE A 65 0.55 0.83 -1.74
N PHE A 66 0.05 1.94 -1.21
CA PHE A 66 0.82 2.86 -0.39
C PHE A 66 0.17 3.03 0.98
N GLY A 67 0.97 2.99 2.04
CA GLY A 67 0.50 3.12 3.40
C GLY A 67 1.63 3.43 4.37
N GLN A 68 1.46 2.97 5.61
CA GLN A 68 2.50 3.06 6.62
C GLN A 68 3.39 1.82 6.51
N PRO A 69 4.62 1.91 5.97
CA PRO A 69 5.52 0.76 5.92
C PRO A 69 5.80 0.26 7.35
N VAL A 70 6.02 -1.05 7.50
CA VAL A 70 6.58 -1.60 8.74
C VAL A 70 8.01 -1.06 8.85
N THR A 71 8.18 0.10 9.49
CA THR A 71 9.51 0.63 9.70
C THR A 71 10.30 -0.34 10.56
N THR A 72 11.32 -0.99 10.00
CA THR A 72 12.61 -0.97 10.68
C THR A 72 12.97 0.51 10.86
N PRO A 73 13.44 0.92 12.05
CA PRO A 73 13.59 2.32 12.40
C PRO A 73 14.53 2.98 11.40
N SER A 74 14.00 3.86 10.55
CA SER A 74 14.83 4.79 9.80
C SER A 74 15.51 5.67 10.85
N LEU A 75 16.80 5.43 11.10
CA LEU A 75 17.64 6.32 11.89
C LEU A 75 17.44 7.73 11.35
N LYS A 76 16.64 8.53 12.05
CA LYS A 76 16.84 9.97 12.05
C LYS A 76 18.15 10.19 12.80
N LYS A 77 19.28 10.23 12.07
CA LYS A 77 20.45 10.91 12.62
C LYS A 77 20.15 12.40 12.54
N ALA A 78 20.05 12.98 13.73
CA ALA A 78 20.11 14.41 14.00
C ALA A 78 21.39 15.04 13.44
#